data_AF-A0AAD4IZ42-F1
#
_entry.id   AF-A0AAD4IZ42-F1
#
_cell.length_a   1.000
_cell.length_b   1.000
_cell.length_c   1.000
_cell.angle_alpha   90.00
_cell.angle_beta   90.00
_cell.angle_gamma   90.00
#
_symmetry.space_group_name_H-M   'P 1'
#
loop_
_entity.id
_entity.type
_entity.pdbx_description
1 polymer ?
#
loop_
_entity_poly.entity_id
_entity_poly.type
_entity_poly.pdbx_seq_one_letter_code
_entity_poly.pdbx_strand_id
1 'polypeptide(L)'
;MMSTAASELNRMEIRVSQDGSGDFNTITEAVNTIPLRNNRRILIRLNSGVYREKLYIPRTMRFLTLVGNATDPPTITGNDTASTVRGRDGKPSTFQTATVAVDADYFMAVNVNFENTAAHVVGTMDGQAVALRISGTKAAFYNCSFYGSQDTLYDHRGLHYFNNCFIQGSVDFIFGYATSLYENCYLNSVAKKVAWVTAQKRSNSSISSGFSFKNCTVTGTGSVYLGRPWGDYSRVIFSYTFLDKVVLPQGWSDWGNKSRYQ
;
A
#
# COMPACT_ATOMS: atom_id res chain seq x y z
N MET A 1 4.69 -28.17 1.72
CA MET A 1 4.90 -26.71 1.82
C MET A 1 5.83 -26.49 3.01
N MET A 2 7.01 -25.87 2.86
CA MET A 2 7.89 -25.60 4.01
C MET A 2 7.19 -24.65 5.00
N SER A 3 7.38 -24.87 6.30
CA SER A 3 6.82 -23.99 7.34
C SER A 3 7.50 -22.62 7.33
N THR A 4 6.85 -21.61 7.91
CA THR A 4 7.45 -20.28 8.14
C THR A 4 8.76 -20.39 8.91
N ALA A 5 8.85 -21.27 9.92
CA ALA A 5 10.08 -21.49 10.67
C ALA A 5 11.22 -22.02 9.77
N ALA A 6 10.93 -22.94 8.85
CA ALA A 6 11.92 -23.46 7.91
C ALA A 6 12.43 -22.39 6.93
N SER A 7 11.57 -21.45 6.50
CA SER A 7 12.00 -20.35 5.61
C SER A 7 12.93 -19.36 6.31
N GLU A 8 12.80 -19.15 7.63
CA GLU A 8 13.67 -18.24 8.38
C GLU A 8 15.05 -18.83 8.70
N LEU A 9 15.17 -20.16 8.82
CA LEU A 9 16.42 -20.85 9.19
C LEU A 9 17.52 -20.76 8.12
N ASN A 10 17.17 -20.53 6.85
CA ASN A 10 18.12 -20.43 5.73
C ASN A 10 17.96 -19.12 4.97
N ARG A 11 17.96 -18.00 5.72
CA ARG A 11 17.80 -16.66 5.14
C ARG A 11 18.98 -16.30 4.22
N MET A 12 18.67 -15.66 3.11
CA MET A 12 19.66 -15.07 2.19
C MET A 12 19.54 -13.55 2.22
N GLU A 13 20.67 -12.86 2.11
CA GLU A 13 20.73 -11.40 2.01
C GLU A 13 21.27 -11.00 0.63
N ILE A 14 20.67 -9.97 0.04
CA ILE A 14 21.10 -9.32 -1.21
C ILE A 14 21.15 -7.82 -0.94
N ARG A 15 22.24 -7.15 -1.31
CA ARG A 15 22.41 -5.70 -1.16
C ARG A 15 22.20 -4.99 -2.49
N VAL A 16 21.46 -3.90 -2.45
CA VAL A 16 21.20 -3.05 -3.61
C VAL A 16 21.65 -1.64 -3.29
N SER A 17 22.54 -1.07 -4.10
CA SER A 17 23.02 0.30 -3.95
C SER A 17 23.27 0.95 -5.30
N GLN A 18 22.68 2.12 -5.55
CA GLN A 18 22.79 2.82 -6.84
C GLN A 18 24.23 3.32 -7.12
N ASP A 19 25.08 3.41 -6.10
CA ASP A 19 26.48 3.83 -6.19
C ASP A 19 27.47 2.69 -6.52
N GLY A 20 26.98 1.45 -6.69
CA GLY A 20 27.81 0.28 -6.98
C GLY A 20 28.45 -0.40 -5.76
N SER A 21 28.15 0.05 -4.53
CA SER A 21 28.66 -0.60 -3.30
C SER A 21 27.88 -1.85 -2.87
N GLY A 22 26.77 -2.16 -3.54
CA GLY A 22 25.94 -3.35 -3.31
C GLY A 22 26.23 -4.50 -4.26
N ASP A 23 25.49 -5.60 -4.13
CA ASP A 23 25.53 -6.74 -5.07
C ASP A 23 24.89 -6.36 -6.42
N PHE A 24 23.91 -5.45 -6.39
CA PHE A 24 23.20 -4.92 -7.56
C PHE A 24 23.00 -3.40 -7.46
N ASN A 25 22.80 -2.75 -8.61
CA ASN A 25 22.52 -1.31 -8.66
C ASN A 25 21.03 -0.99 -8.62
N THR A 26 20.20 -1.95 -9.05
CA THR A 26 18.74 -1.80 -9.11
C THR A 26 18.02 -2.90 -8.34
N ILE A 27 16.80 -2.61 -7.88
CA ILE A 27 15.96 -3.57 -7.17
C ILE A 27 15.49 -4.65 -8.14
N THR A 28 15.19 -4.27 -9.38
CA THR A 28 14.76 -5.20 -10.43
C THR A 28 15.83 -6.26 -10.73
N GLU A 29 17.10 -5.89 -10.84
CA GLU A 29 18.20 -6.85 -11.03
C GLU A 29 18.28 -7.85 -9.87
N ALA A 30 18.24 -7.36 -8.63
CA ALA A 30 18.25 -8.22 -7.44
C ALA A 30 17.07 -9.21 -7.43
N VAL A 31 15.85 -8.71 -7.68
CA VAL A 31 14.63 -9.52 -7.74
C VAL A 31 14.71 -10.59 -8.84
N ASN A 32 15.29 -10.27 -9.99
CA ASN A 32 15.41 -11.20 -11.12
C ASN A 32 16.38 -12.38 -10.84
N THR A 33 17.26 -12.27 -9.85
CA THR A 33 18.15 -13.38 -9.44
C THR A 33 17.46 -14.42 -8.56
N ILE A 34 16.28 -14.10 -8.04
CA ILE A 34 15.57 -14.96 -7.10
C ILE A 34 14.84 -16.06 -7.88
N PRO A 35 15.11 -17.34 -7.58
CA PRO A 35 14.45 -18.44 -8.29
C PRO A 35 12.94 -18.41 -8.06
N LEU A 36 12.20 -18.71 -9.12
CA LEU A 36 10.76 -18.93 -9.03
C LEU A 36 10.49 -20.11 -8.09
N ARG A 37 9.45 -20.01 -7.24
CA ARG A 37 9.10 -20.96 -6.16
C ARG A 37 10.04 -20.89 -4.95
N ASN A 38 10.48 -19.69 -4.61
CA ASN A 38 11.27 -19.43 -3.42
C ASN A 38 10.57 -19.91 -2.14
N ASN A 39 11.30 -20.64 -1.31
CA ASN A 39 10.85 -21.20 -0.03
C ASN A 39 11.72 -20.75 1.16
N ARG A 40 12.70 -19.86 0.93
CA ARG A 40 13.59 -19.29 1.94
C ARG A 40 13.33 -17.79 2.10
N ARG A 41 13.54 -17.23 3.29
CA ARG A 41 13.49 -15.79 3.50
C ARG A 41 14.61 -15.11 2.69
N ILE A 42 14.26 -14.13 1.85
CA ILE A 42 15.25 -13.32 1.12
C ILE A 42 15.12 -11.87 1.57
N LEU A 43 16.18 -11.33 2.15
CA LEU A 43 16.28 -9.94 2.58
C LEU A 43 17.00 -9.16 1.50
N ILE A 44 16.27 -8.31 0.78
CA ILE A 44 16.88 -7.31 -0.09
C ILE A 44 17.11 -6.04 0.75
N ARG A 45 18.37 -5.79 1.09
CA ARG A 45 18.79 -4.55 1.74
C ARG A 45 18.98 -3.47 0.70
N LEU A 46 18.26 -2.39 0.87
CA LEU A 46 18.29 -1.23 0.00
C LEU A 46 19.09 -0.13 0.70
N ASN A 47 20.19 0.30 0.10
CA ASN A 47 20.87 1.52 0.52
C ASN A 47 19.98 2.74 0.26
N SER A 48 20.22 3.81 1.00
CA SER A 48 19.49 5.08 0.83
C SER A 48 19.63 5.60 -0.59
N GLY A 49 18.54 6.13 -1.14
CA GLY A 49 18.48 6.54 -2.53
C GLY A 49 17.06 6.60 -3.07
N VAL A 50 16.94 7.09 -4.31
CA VAL A 50 15.67 7.19 -5.03
C VAL A 50 15.71 6.20 -6.20
N TYR A 51 15.01 5.09 -6.02
CA TYR A 51 14.87 4.01 -6.98
C TYR A 51 13.65 4.27 -7.86
N ARG A 52 13.88 4.85 -9.05
CA ARG A 52 12.82 5.10 -10.02
C ARG A 52 12.55 3.84 -10.85
N GLU A 53 11.86 2.88 -10.23
CA GLU A 53 11.60 1.55 -10.77
C GLU A 53 10.13 1.16 -10.59
N LYS A 54 9.58 0.45 -11.59
CA LYS A 54 8.29 -0.21 -11.47
C LYS A 54 8.50 -1.68 -11.13
N LEU A 55 8.13 -2.06 -9.91
CA LEU A 55 8.44 -3.38 -9.36
C LEU A 55 7.21 -4.29 -9.36
N TYR A 56 7.41 -5.53 -9.79
CA TYR A 56 6.43 -6.60 -9.66
C TYR A 56 7.03 -7.82 -8.97
N ILE A 57 6.47 -8.18 -7.81
CA ILE A 57 6.88 -9.36 -7.04
C ILE A 57 5.80 -10.44 -7.23
N PRO A 58 6.05 -11.49 -8.04
CA PRO A 58 5.03 -12.46 -8.41
C PRO A 58 4.71 -13.43 -7.27
N ARG A 59 3.53 -14.07 -7.32
CA ARG A 59 3.07 -15.08 -6.34
C ARG A 59 4.08 -16.19 -6.01
N THR A 60 4.94 -16.52 -6.97
CA THR A 60 5.97 -17.56 -6.87
C THR A 60 7.18 -17.14 -6.04
N MET A 61 7.29 -15.86 -5.66
CA MET A 61 8.42 -15.29 -4.94
C MET A 61 8.05 -14.97 -3.48
N ARG A 62 7.57 -15.99 -2.77
CA ARG A 62 7.17 -15.88 -1.35
C ARG A 62 8.36 -15.53 -0.46
N PHE A 63 8.09 -15.02 0.74
CA PHE A 63 9.09 -14.75 1.77
C PHE A 63 10.17 -13.72 1.37
N LEU A 64 9.80 -12.75 0.51
CA LEU A 64 10.66 -11.63 0.19
C LEU A 64 10.53 -10.53 1.26
N THR A 65 11.64 -9.89 1.62
CA THR A 65 11.65 -8.77 2.55
C THR A 65 12.50 -7.64 1.99
N LEU A 66 11.90 -6.46 1.82
CA LEU A 66 12.64 -5.22 1.52
C LEU A 66 13.01 -4.54 2.85
N VAL A 67 14.27 -4.15 3.01
CA VAL A 67 14.75 -3.49 4.23
C VAL A 67 15.60 -2.28 3.87
N GLY A 68 15.21 -1.11 4.37
CA GLY A 68 15.99 0.12 4.28
C GLY A 68 16.59 0.56 5.61
N ASN A 69 17.37 1.64 5.56
CA ASN A 69 17.89 2.30 6.75
C ASN A 69 16.76 3.09 7.45
N ALA A 70 16.64 2.97 8.77
CA ALA A 70 15.62 3.67 9.55
C ALA A 70 15.78 5.19 9.55
N THR A 71 17.02 5.69 9.50
CA THR A 71 17.30 7.15 9.55
C THR A 71 17.26 7.80 8.18
N ASP A 72 17.43 7.02 7.12
CA ASP A 72 17.41 7.49 5.73
C ASP A 72 16.78 6.40 4.83
N PRO A 73 15.45 6.22 4.88
CA PRO A 73 14.77 5.17 4.15
C PRO A 73 14.88 5.39 2.63
N PRO A 74 15.16 4.33 1.85
CA PRO A 74 15.11 4.40 0.40
C PRO A 74 13.68 4.64 -0.10
N THR A 75 13.58 5.33 -1.22
CA THR A 75 12.30 5.63 -1.87
C THR A 75 12.19 4.91 -3.20
N ILE A 76 11.16 4.09 -3.37
CA ILE A 76 10.80 3.45 -4.64
C ILE A 76 9.68 4.28 -5.26
N THR A 77 9.95 4.88 -6.42
CA THR A 77 9.10 5.94 -6.99
C THR A 77 8.69 5.68 -8.44
N GLY A 78 7.45 6.04 -8.76
CA GLY A 78 6.84 5.96 -10.09
C GLY A 78 5.80 7.07 -10.26
N ASN A 79 5.13 7.12 -11.41
CA ASN A 79 4.18 8.19 -11.73
C ASN A 79 3.05 7.74 -12.67
N ASP A 80 2.79 6.43 -12.73
CA ASP A 80 1.72 5.90 -13.57
C ASP A 80 0.34 6.28 -13.04
N THR A 81 -0.57 6.59 -13.96
CA THR A 81 -1.99 6.85 -13.68
C THR A 81 -2.86 5.90 -14.48
N ALA A 82 -4.13 5.74 -14.11
CA ALA A 82 -5.04 4.88 -14.86
C ALA A 82 -5.16 5.33 -16.34
N SER A 83 -4.95 6.62 -16.62
CA SER A 83 -4.91 7.18 -17.97
C SER A 83 -3.67 6.77 -18.78
N THR A 84 -2.53 6.47 -18.14
CA THR A 84 -1.26 6.14 -18.81
C THR A 84 -1.04 4.63 -18.99
N VAL A 85 -1.73 3.79 -18.20
CA VAL A 85 -1.59 2.33 -18.27
C VAL A 85 -2.86 1.66 -18.80
N ARG A 86 -2.73 0.43 -19.29
CA ARG A 86 -3.86 -0.38 -19.75
C ARG A 86 -3.91 -1.73 -19.04
N GLY A 87 -5.12 -2.18 -18.74
CA GLY A 87 -5.43 -3.53 -18.30
C GLY A 87 -5.28 -4.55 -19.44
N ARG A 88 -5.47 -5.83 -19.13
CA ARG A 88 -5.43 -6.91 -20.12
C ARG A 88 -6.52 -6.79 -21.19
N ASP A 89 -7.61 -6.11 -20.86
CA ASP A 89 -8.74 -5.80 -21.73
C ASP A 89 -8.50 -4.52 -22.57
N GLY A 90 -7.32 -3.92 -22.49
CA GLY A 90 -6.97 -2.70 -23.22
C GLY A 90 -7.60 -1.42 -22.66
N LYS A 91 -8.22 -1.46 -21.46
CA LYS A 91 -8.88 -0.30 -20.84
C LYS A 91 -8.01 0.35 -19.75
N PRO A 92 -8.23 1.63 -19.39
CA PRO A 92 -7.64 2.25 -18.20
C PRO A 92 -7.74 1.35 -16.97
N SER A 93 -6.68 1.28 -16.16
CA SER A 93 -6.62 0.33 -15.04
C SER A 93 -5.82 0.83 -13.84
N THR A 94 -6.51 1.20 -12.76
CA THR A 94 -5.89 1.49 -11.46
C THR A 94 -4.95 0.37 -11.00
N PHE A 95 -5.34 -0.89 -11.22
CA PHE A 95 -4.57 -2.06 -10.79
C PHE A 95 -3.14 -2.09 -11.36
N GLN A 96 -2.98 -1.58 -12.58
CA GLN A 96 -1.70 -1.56 -13.30
C GLN A 96 -0.85 -0.30 -13.01
N THR A 97 -1.37 0.66 -12.25
CA THR A 97 -0.66 1.91 -11.93
C THR A 97 0.35 1.77 -10.80
N ALA A 98 0.31 0.66 -10.06
CA ALA A 98 1.14 0.46 -8.88
C ALA A 98 2.64 0.60 -9.22
N THR A 99 3.32 1.53 -8.54
CA THR A 99 4.80 1.61 -8.55
C THR A 99 5.39 0.29 -8.06
N VAL A 100 4.87 -0.23 -6.95
CA VAL A 100 5.23 -1.56 -6.43
C VAL A 100 3.99 -2.45 -6.34
N ALA A 101 4.00 -3.54 -7.09
CA ALA A 101 2.96 -4.55 -7.11
C ALA A 101 3.44 -5.85 -6.48
N VAL A 102 2.86 -6.23 -5.34
CA VAL A 102 3.22 -7.43 -4.60
C VAL A 102 2.09 -8.44 -4.64
N ASP A 103 2.33 -9.56 -5.29
CA ASP A 103 1.41 -10.69 -5.34
C ASP A 103 1.90 -11.87 -4.47
N ALA A 104 3.12 -11.81 -3.95
CA ALA A 104 3.73 -12.84 -3.11
C ALA A 104 3.22 -12.86 -1.66
N ASP A 105 2.96 -14.06 -1.13
CA ASP A 105 2.66 -14.26 0.29
C ASP A 105 3.90 -14.04 1.17
N TYR A 106 3.66 -13.67 2.44
CA TYR A 106 4.70 -13.45 3.45
C TYR A 106 5.71 -12.36 3.08
N PHE A 107 5.32 -11.42 2.23
CA PHE A 107 6.11 -10.23 1.92
C PHE A 107 6.27 -9.36 3.16
N MET A 108 7.44 -8.78 3.36
CA MET A 108 7.64 -7.76 4.39
C MET A 108 8.36 -6.54 3.82
N ALA A 109 8.07 -5.37 4.36
CA ALA A 109 8.88 -4.18 4.15
C ALA A 109 9.18 -3.49 5.48
N VAL A 110 10.41 -3.05 5.67
CA VAL A 110 10.86 -2.36 6.89
C VAL A 110 11.68 -1.13 6.50
N ASN A 111 11.25 0.05 6.97
CA ASN A 111 11.89 1.34 6.66
C ASN A 111 12.05 1.57 5.15
N VAL A 112 10.95 1.55 4.39
CA VAL A 112 10.95 1.81 2.94
C VAL A 112 9.83 2.78 2.59
N ASN A 113 10.13 3.74 1.73
CA ASN A 113 9.15 4.67 1.18
C ASN A 113 8.66 4.15 -0.18
N PHE A 114 7.35 4.07 -0.35
CA PHE A 114 6.69 3.74 -1.62
C PHE A 114 5.97 4.98 -2.13
N GLU A 115 6.23 5.37 -3.37
CA GLU A 115 5.75 6.64 -3.91
C GLU A 115 5.15 6.49 -5.31
N ASN A 116 4.03 7.18 -5.52
CA ASN A 116 3.57 7.56 -6.85
C ASN A 116 3.41 9.09 -6.91
N THR A 117 4.20 9.75 -7.76
CA THR A 117 4.29 11.22 -7.84
C THR A 117 3.24 11.83 -8.76
N ALA A 118 2.31 11.06 -9.31
CA ALA A 118 1.28 11.61 -10.19
C ALA A 118 0.45 12.66 -9.46
N ALA A 119 0.35 13.84 -10.05
CA ALA A 119 -0.52 14.90 -9.55
C ALA A 119 -1.98 14.51 -9.75
N HIS A 120 -2.84 14.90 -8.81
CA HIS A 120 -4.28 14.64 -8.88
C HIS A 120 -5.08 15.92 -8.67
N VAL A 121 -6.11 16.07 -9.49
CA VAL A 121 -7.17 17.07 -9.34
C VAL A 121 -8.48 16.33 -9.13
N VAL A 122 -9.20 16.66 -8.06
CA VAL A 122 -10.47 16.00 -7.73
C VAL A 122 -11.46 16.13 -8.89
N GLY A 123 -11.99 14.99 -9.34
CA GLY A 123 -12.93 14.89 -10.45
C GLY A 123 -12.28 14.61 -11.81
N THR A 124 -10.95 14.54 -11.89
CA THR A 124 -10.24 14.09 -13.09
C THR A 124 -10.58 12.62 -13.40
N MET A 125 -10.96 12.36 -14.65
CA MET A 125 -11.17 11.00 -15.14
C MET A 125 -9.82 10.26 -15.22
N ASP A 126 -9.79 8.99 -14.79
CA ASP A 126 -8.62 8.12 -14.84
C ASP A 126 -7.35 8.65 -14.12
N GLY A 127 -7.55 9.49 -13.08
CA GLY A 127 -6.48 10.09 -12.27
C GLY A 127 -5.91 9.22 -11.14
N GLN A 128 -6.38 7.97 -11.00
CA GLN A 128 -5.94 7.05 -9.95
C GLN A 128 -4.46 6.68 -10.14
N ALA A 129 -3.68 6.66 -9.06
CA ALA A 129 -2.23 6.47 -9.12
C ALA A 129 -1.69 5.78 -7.86
N VAL A 130 -1.45 4.46 -7.96
CA VAL A 130 -1.10 3.61 -6.83
C VAL A 130 0.41 3.65 -6.55
N ALA A 131 0.80 3.88 -5.29
CA ALA A 131 2.19 3.75 -4.84
C ALA A 131 2.53 2.29 -4.54
N LEU A 132 1.67 1.59 -3.78
CA LEU A 132 1.83 0.18 -3.51
C LEU A 132 0.51 -0.58 -3.61
N ARG A 133 0.54 -1.73 -4.28
CA ARG A 133 -0.53 -2.72 -4.30
C ARG A 133 -0.07 -4.01 -3.66
N ILE A 134 -0.81 -4.53 -2.68
CA ILE A 134 -0.54 -5.81 -2.00
C ILE A 134 -1.72 -6.79 -2.17
N SER A 135 -1.44 -7.93 -2.81
CA SER A 135 -2.42 -9.02 -3.05
C SER A 135 -2.04 -10.36 -2.41
N GLY A 136 -0.80 -10.50 -1.92
CA GLY A 136 -0.30 -11.71 -1.29
C GLY A 136 -0.57 -11.69 0.21
N THR A 137 -0.93 -12.83 0.79
CA THR A 137 -1.42 -12.87 2.19
C THR A 137 -0.28 -12.96 3.20
N LYS A 138 -0.57 -12.60 4.46
CA LYS A 138 0.37 -12.58 5.59
C LYS A 138 1.54 -11.62 5.36
N ALA A 139 1.25 -10.47 4.77
CA ALA A 139 2.23 -9.42 4.54
C ALA A 139 2.31 -8.45 5.73
N ALA A 140 3.49 -7.88 5.97
CA ALA A 140 3.70 -6.93 7.06
C ALA A 140 4.58 -5.74 6.65
N PHE A 141 4.22 -4.55 7.12
CA PHE A 141 4.93 -3.31 6.84
C PHE A 141 5.26 -2.61 8.17
N TYR A 142 6.53 -2.28 8.38
CA TYR A 142 7.02 -1.65 9.61
C TYR A 142 7.77 -0.38 9.27
N ASN A 143 7.38 0.75 9.85
CA ASN A 143 8.05 2.05 9.62
C ASN A 143 8.12 2.42 8.12
N CYS A 144 7.18 1.95 7.32
CA CYS A 144 7.10 2.28 5.90
C CYS A 144 6.28 3.55 5.69
N SER A 145 6.61 4.28 4.63
CA SER A 145 5.83 5.44 4.21
C SER A 145 5.23 5.20 2.83
N PHE A 146 4.00 5.67 2.62
CA PHE A 146 3.27 5.54 1.36
C PHE A 146 2.84 6.94 0.92
N TYR A 147 3.36 7.39 -0.21
CA TYR A 147 3.14 8.73 -0.75
C TYR A 147 2.38 8.65 -2.07
N GLY A 148 1.27 9.37 -2.15
CA GLY A 148 0.54 9.55 -3.39
C GLY A 148 -0.58 10.57 -3.25
N SER A 149 -1.51 10.54 -4.21
CA SER A 149 -2.70 11.39 -4.20
C SER A 149 -3.99 10.56 -4.19
N GLN A 150 -4.57 10.23 -5.34
CA GLN A 150 -5.75 9.36 -5.40
C GLN A 150 -5.28 7.90 -5.45
N ASP A 151 -5.93 7.03 -4.66
CA ASP A 151 -5.69 5.58 -4.66
C ASP A 151 -4.25 5.18 -4.26
N THR A 152 -3.65 5.83 -3.26
CA THR A 152 -2.24 5.64 -2.88
C THR A 152 -1.88 4.20 -2.48
N LEU A 153 -2.60 3.61 -1.52
CA LEU A 153 -2.36 2.27 -1.02
C LEU A 153 -3.51 1.36 -1.46
N TYR A 154 -3.25 0.52 -2.45
CA TYR A 154 -4.17 -0.52 -2.87
C TYR A 154 -3.96 -1.76 -2.01
N ASP A 155 -4.59 -1.75 -0.85
CA ASP A 155 -4.70 -2.89 0.05
C ASP A 155 -5.68 -3.94 -0.49
N HIS A 156 -5.26 -4.55 -1.61
CA HIS A 156 -6.13 -5.26 -2.53
C HIS A 156 -6.79 -6.44 -1.85
N ARG A 157 -6.02 -7.42 -1.35
CA ARG A 157 -6.55 -8.62 -0.69
C ARG A 157 -5.50 -9.33 0.13
N GLY A 158 -5.94 -10.06 1.17
CA GLY A 158 -5.07 -10.87 2.00
C GLY A 158 -5.24 -10.52 3.48
N LEU A 159 -4.37 -11.07 4.31
CA LEU A 159 -4.22 -10.71 5.72
C LEU A 159 -2.97 -9.84 5.86
N HIS A 160 -3.12 -8.57 6.21
CA HIS A 160 -1.99 -7.65 6.26
C HIS A 160 -1.88 -6.92 7.60
N TYR A 161 -0.65 -6.53 7.93
CA TYR A 161 -0.34 -5.75 9.11
C TYR A 161 0.53 -4.56 8.75
N PHE A 162 0.12 -3.36 9.16
CA PHE A 162 0.85 -2.12 8.99
C PHE A 162 1.11 -1.55 10.38
N ASN A 163 2.37 -1.38 10.76
CA ASN A 163 2.75 -0.87 12.06
C ASN A 163 3.67 0.33 11.92
N ASN A 164 3.32 1.41 12.63
CA ASN A 164 4.09 2.65 12.63
C ASN A 164 4.34 3.20 11.21
N CYS A 165 3.35 3.07 10.32
CA CYS A 165 3.45 3.51 8.94
C CYS A 165 2.90 4.93 8.76
N PHE A 166 3.50 5.68 7.84
CA PHE A 166 2.96 6.95 7.35
C PHE A 166 2.23 6.71 6.02
N ILE A 167 0.98 7.16 5.89
CA ILE A 167 0.20 7.00 4.65
C ILE A 167 -0.39 8.34 4.27
N GLN A 168 -0.04 8.83 3.09
CA GLN A 168 -0.49 10.12 2.57
C GLN A 168 -1.32 9.99 1.29
N GLY A 169 -2.42 10.73 1.21
CA GLY A 169 -3.16 10.89 -0.04
C GLY A 169 -4.36 11.83 0.04
N SER A 170 -5.27 11.70 -0.92
CA SER A 170 -6.44 12.57 -1.08
C SER A 170 -7.73 11.77 -1.20
N VAL A 171 -8.09 11.30 -2.39
CA VAL A 171 -9.30 10.49 -2.62
C VAL A 171 -8.95 9.02 -2.46
N ASP A 172 -9.73 8.32 -1.62
CA ASP A 172 -9.68 6.86 -1.43
C ASP A 172 -8.26 6.31 -1.20
N PHE A 173 -7.44 7.03 -0.44
CA PHE A 173 -6.00 6.75 -0.44
C PHE A 173 -5.60 5.45 0.27
N ILE A 174 -6.52 4.81 0.99
CA ILE A 174 -6.45 3.41 1.43
C ILE A 174 -7.69 2.66 0.93
N PHE A 175 -7.52 1.73 0.00
CA PHE A 175 -8.67 1.08 -0.64
C PHE A 175 -8.40 -0.38 -1.00
N GLY A 176 -9.49 -1.14 -1.17
CA GLY A 176 -9.43 -2.56 -1.49
C GLY A 176 -10.34 -3.40 -0.61
N TYR A 177 -10.08 -4.70 -0.49
CA TYR A 177 -10.95 -5.63 0.24
C TYR A 177 -10.20 -6.56 1.21
N ALA A 178 -8.97 -6.25 1.58
CA ALA A 178 -8.18 -7.06 2.51
C ALA A 178 -8.75 -7.10 3.95
N THR A 179 -8.19 -8.01 4.75
CA THR A 179 -8.36 -8.08 6.20
C THR A 179 -7.09 -7.49 6.82
N SER A 180 -7.15 -6.25 7.27
CA SER A 180 -5.94 -5.50 7.61
C SER A 180 -6.05 -4.78 8.95
N LEU A 181 -4.96 -4.84 9.71
CA LEU A 181 -4.75 -4.03 10.90
C LEU A 181 -3.68 -2.98 10.61
N TYR A 182 -4.05 -1.73 10.83
CA TYR A 182 -3.16 -0.57 10.85
C TYR A 182 -3.02 -0.16 12.32
N GLU A 183 -1.82 -0.27 12.86
CA GLU A 183 -1.54 0.05 14.26
C GLU A 183 -0.46 1.14 14.36
N ASN A 184 -0.73 2.18 15.15
CA ASN A 184 0.17 3.33 15.34
C ASN A 184 0.51 4.06 14.02
N CYS A 185 -0.37 4.01 13.03
CA CYS A 185 -0.14 4.64 11.73
C CYS A 185 -0.55 6.11 11.72
N TYR A 186 0.14 6.91 10.91
CA TYR A 186 -0.15 8.31 10.67
C TYR A 186 -0.77 8.49 9.28
N LEU A 187 -2.02 8.94 9.24
CA LEU A 187 -2.83 9.06 8.04
C LEU A 187 -2.97 10.54 7.68
N ASN A 188 -2.25 10.97 6.64
CA ASN A 188 -2.10 12.38 6.29
C ASN A 188 -2.83 12.75 5.00
N SER A 189 -3.86 13.58 5.09
CA SER A 189 -4.52 14.10 3.90
C SER A 189 -3.74 15.26 3.26
N VAL A 190 -3.63 15.24 1.94
CA VAL A 190 -3.09 16.36 1.13
C VAL A 190 -4.14 16.96 0.19
N ALA A 191 -5.43 16.79 0.52
CA ALA A 191 -6.51 17.29 -0.32
C ALA A 191 -6.68 18.80 -0.20
N LYS A 192 -6.89 19.47 -1.34
CA LYS A 192 -7.22 20.91 -1.39
C LYS A 192 -8.67 21.21 -1.01
N LYS A 193 -9.57 20.23 -1.19
CA LYS A 193 -11.02 20.39 -0.96
C LYS A 193 -11.55 19.27 -0.08
N VAL A 194 -11.64 18.07 -0.63
CA VAL A 194 -12.22 16.91 0.04
C VAL A 194 -11.37 15.67 -0.18
N ALA A 195 -11.31 14.83 0.85
CA ALA A 195 -10.61 13.57 0.88
C ALA A 195 -11.46 12.47 1.52
N TRP A 196 -11.10 11.23 1.19
CA TRP A 196 -11.63 10.03 1.85
C TRP A 196 -10.43 9.18 2.23
N VAL A 197 -10.29 8.92 3.53
CA VAL A 197 -9.19 8.06 4.02
C VAL A 197 -9.35 6.66 3.46
N THR A 198 -10.57 6.12 3.51
CA THR A 198 -10.82 4.72 3.12
C THR A 198 -11.91 4.54 2.06
N ALA A 199 -11.71 3.56 1.18
CA ALA A 199 -12.73 3.02 0.29
C ALA A 199 -12.69 1.48 0.29
N GLN A 200 -13.39 0.89 1.26
CA GLN A 200 -13.36 -0.57 1.47
C GLN A 200 -14.44 -1.27 0.62
N LYS A 201 -14.08 -2.41 0.01
CA LYS A 201 -14.83 -3.09 -1.05
C LYS A 201 -15.40 -4.46 -0.68
N ARG A 202 -15.67 -4.73 0.59
CA ARG A 202 -16.37 -5.94 1.01
C ARG A 202 -17.76 -5.95 0.38
N SER A 203 -18.07 -7.02 -0.34
CA SER A 203 -19.26 -7.12 -1.19
C SER A 203 -20.40 -7.96 -0.61
N ASN A 204 -20.15 -8.74 0.43
CA ASN A 204 -21.19 -9.49 1.14
C ASN A 204 -20.81 -9.75 2.61
N SER A 205 -21.81 -10.14 3.41
CA SER A 205 -21.66 -10.37 4.85
C SER A 205 -20.83 -11.61 5.21
N SER A 206 -20.70 -12.61 4.33
CA SER A 206 -19.93 -13.84 4.63
C SER A 206 -18.41 -13.65 4.49
N ILE A 207 -17.96 -12.63 3.76
CA ILE A 207 -16.54 -12.30 3.64
C ILE A 207 -16.02 -11.70 4.95
N SER A 208 -15.01 -12.33 5.56
CA SER A 208 -14.37 -11.82 6.78
C SER A 208 -13.23 -10.83 6.50
N SER A 209 -13.52 -9.76 5.75
CA SER A 209 -12.57 -8.68 5.45
C SER A 209 -12.98 -7.33 6.03
N GLY A 210 -12.05 -6.39 6.08
CA GLY A 210 -12.23 -5.11 6.75
C GLY A 210 -10.91 -4.44 7.08
N PHE A 211 -10.96 -3.13 7.27
CA PHE A 211 -9.82 -2.34 7.75
C PHE A 211 -10.04 -1.95 9.20
N SER A 212 -9.06 -2.23 10.05
CA SER A 212 -9.05 -1.81 11.46
C SER A 212 -7.87 -0.88 11.70
N PHE A 213 -8.15 0.32 12.19
CA PHE A 213 -7.16 1.32 12.55
C PHE A 213 -7.16 1.45 14.07
N LYS A 214 -6.01 1.21 14.71
CA LYS A 214 -5.84 1.22 16.16
C LYS A 214 -4.69 2.15 16.54
N ASN A 215 -4.92 3.06 17.48
CA ASN A 215 -3.92 4.04 17.93
C ASN A 215 -3.32 4.86 16.78
N CYS A 216 -4.10 5.08 15.72
CA CYS A 216 -3.65 5.86 14.58
C CYS A 216 -3.87 7.36 14.83
N THR A 217 -3.40 8.16 13.89
CA THR A 217 -3.67 9.61 13.84
C THR A 217 -4.15 9.98 12.45
N VAL A 218 -5.25 10.73 12.34
CA VAL A 218 -5.77 11.30 11.09
C VAL A 218 -5.60 12.81 11.11
N THR A 219 -4.77 13.35 10.22
CA THR A 219 -4.48 14.79 10.09
C THR A 219 -4.39 15.19 8.62
N GLY A 220 -3.96 16.43 8.37
CA GLY A 220 -3.53 16.88 7.05
C GLY A 220 -4.21 18.17 6.63
N THR A 221 -4.67 18.21 5.38
CA THR A 221 -5.34 19.38 4.78
C THR A 221 -6.66 19.01 4.13
N GLY A 222 -7.51 20.01 3.90
CA GLY A 222 -8.85 19.84 3.32
C GLY A 222 -9.89 19.34 4.32
N SER A 223 -11.03 18.91 3.78
CA SER A 223 -12.11 18.26 4.53
C SER A 223 -12.08 16.76 4.32
N VAL A 224 -11.95 16.00 5.39
CA VAL A 224 -11.69 14.56 5.34
C VAL A 224 -12.90 13.79 5.84
N TYR A 225 -13.37 12.83 5.05
CA TYR A 225 -14.17 11.73 5.53
C TYR A 225 -13.27 10.55 5.90
N LEU A 226 -13.62 9.83 6.98
CA LEU A 226 -12.96 8.57 7.37
C LEU A 226 -13.10 7.50 6.30
N GLY A 227 -14.16 7.56 5.49
CA GLY A 227 -14.27 6.74 4.31
C GLY A 227 -15.60 6.81 3.59
N ARG A 228 -15.72 5.96 2.58
CA ARG A 228 -16.93 5.75 1.80
C ARG A 228 -17.05 4.31 1.29
N PRO A 229 -18.27 3.76 1.18
CA PRO A 229 -18.46 2.33 0.89
C PRO A 229 -18.32 2.04 -0.61
N TRP A 230 -17.13 1.55 -1.02
CA TRP A 230 -16.93 1.06 -2.39
C TRP A 230 -17.69 -0.25 -2.62
N GLY A 231 -17.74 -1.13 -1.62
CA GLY A 231 -18.55 -2.35 -1.61
C GLY A 231 -19.78 -2.22 -0.71
N ASP A 232 -20.84 -2.97 -1.03
CA ASP A 232 -22.14 -2.88 -0.33
C ASP A 232 -22.09 -3.31 1.15
N TYR A 233 -21.03 -4.02 1.56
CA TYR A 233 -20.82 -4.48 2.94
C TYR A 233 -19.49 -3.95 3.51
N SER A 234 -19.09 -2.76 3.04
CA SER A 234 -17.88 -2.05 3.47
C SER A 234 -17.73 -2.09 4.99
N ARG A 235 -16.53 -2.40 5.47
CA ARG A 235 -16.25 -2.51 6.90
C ARG A 235 -14.94 -1.85 7.26
N VAL A 236 -15.02 -0.77 8.03
CA VAL A 236 -13.87 0.01 8.50
C VAL A 236 -14.11 0.40 9.96
N ILE A 237 -13.09 0.24 10.80
CA ILE A 237 -13.16 0.55 12.23
C ILE A 237 -11.96 1.45 12.58
N PHE A 238 -12.22 2.56 13.27
CA PHE A 238 -11.20 3.39 13.92
C PHE A 238 -11.36 3.26 15.43
N SER A 239 -10.29 2.88 16.12
CA SER A 239 -10.27 2.63 17.57
C SER A 239 -9.08 3.35 18.19
N TYR A 240 -9.29 4.05 19.30
CA TYR A 240 -8.26 4.85 19.99
C TYR A 240 -7.45 5.77 19.07
N THR A 241 -8.08 6.24 17.99
CA THR A 241 -7.41 7.00 16.93
C THR A 241 -7.68 8.48 17.13
N PHE A 242 -6.63 9.30 17.10
CA PHE A 242 -6.76 10.75 17.14
C PHE A 242 -7.30 11.26 15.79
N LEU A 243 -8.38 12.04 15.83
CA LEU A 243 -8.99 12.66 14.65
C LEU A 243 -8.83 14.17 14.78
N ASP A 244 -8.00 14.75 13.92
CA ASP A 244 -7.81 16.21 13.88
C ASP A 244 -9.03 16.92 13.25
N LYS A 245 -9.09 18.24 13.37
CA LYS A 245 -10.18 19.11 12.89
C LYS A 245 -10.47 19.04 11.40
N VAL A 246 -9.59 18.40 10.62
CA VAL A 246 -9.81 18.14 9.19
C VAL A 246 -10.92 17.10 8.98
N VAL A 247 -11.15 16.23 9.96
CA VAL A 247 -12.20 15.21 9.88
C VAL A 247 -13.56 15.87 10.08
N LEU A 248 -14.43 15.70 9.08
CA LEU A 248 -15.77 16.26 9.09
C LEU A 248 -16.62 15.64 10.22
N PRO A 249 -17.50 16.42 10.88
CA PRO A 249 -18.39 15.91 11.93
C PRO A 249 -19.28 14.73 11.49
N GLN A 250 -19.62 14.66 10.20
CA GLN A 250 -20.36 13.56 9.60
C GLN A 250 -19.60 12.22 9.66
N GLY A 251 -18.26 12.26 9.71
CA GLY A 251 -17.37 11.10 9.73
C GLY A 251 -17.30 10.35 8.41
N TRP A 252 -18.44 9.98 7.82
CA TRP A 252 -18.55 9.10 6.66
C TRP A 252 -19.42 9.72 5.57
N SER A 253 -19.15 9.33 4.31
CA SER A 253 -20.00 9.68 3.17
C SER A 253 -20.59 8.44 2.51
N ASP A 254 -21.71 8.61 1.82
CA ASP A 254 -22.57 7.53 1.33
C ASP A 254 -22.23 7.01 -0.08
N TRP A 255 -21.14 7.49 -0.70
CA TRP A 255 -20.83 7.23 -2.12
C TRP A 255 -21.99 7.64 -3.06
N GLY A 256 -22.85 8.59 -2.66
CA GLY A 256 -24.06 8.96 -3.41
C GLY A 256 -25.18 7.92 -3.34
N ASN A 257 -25.07 6.91 -2.47
CA ASN A 257 -26.12 5.92 -2.22
C ASN A 257 -26.42 5.78 -0.72
N LYS A 258 -27.50 6.44 -0.29
CA LYS A 258 -27.96 6.44 1.11
C LYS A 258 -28.22 5.05 1.70
N SER A 259 -28.53 4.03 0.89
CA SER A 259 -28.78 2.68 1.41
C SER A 259 -27.52 1.98 1.97
N ARG A 260 -26.34 2.55 1.68
CA ARG A 260 -25.04 2.08 2.17
C ARG A 260 -24.59 2.77 3.47
N TYR A 261 -25.40 3.68 4.01
CA TYR A 261 -25.27 4.18 5.38
C TYR A 261 -25.89 3.12 6.30
N GLN A 262 -25.06 2.20 6.82
CA GLN A 262 -25.47 1.23 7.85
C GLN A 262 -24.42 1.17 8.94
#